data_AF-A0A9K3DV57-F1
#
_entry.id   AF-A0A9K3DV57-F1
#
_cell.length_a   1.000
_cell.length_b   1.000
_cell.length_c   1.000
_cell.angle_alpha   90.00
_cell.angle_beta   90.00
_cell.angle_gamma   90.00
#
_symmetry.space_group_name_H-M   'P 1'
#
loop_
_entity.id
_entity.type
_entity.pdbx_description
1 polymer ?
#
loop_
_entity_poly.entity_id
_entity_poly.type
_entity_poly.pdbx_seq_one_letter_code
_entity_poly.pdbx_strand_id
1 'polypeptide(L)'
;MVDTLERLGIARHFSVEIKNVLDETYRRWVERDEQIFMDVVTCALAFRLLRINGYEVSPDPLEEITNEGAFKDEYAALEVYNASQILYPKELASGEQILRSGDFLSRITSTDSNRLSKFIQKEVENALMVPISTGLERINAKRYIDHYDVDDTRILKTTYR
;
A
#
# COMPACT_ATOMS: atom_id res chain seq x y z
N MET A 1 -0.84 -9.35 5.70
CA MET A 1 -1.82 -9.92 6.64
C MET A 1 -2.81 -8.88 7.13
N VAL A 2 -2.42 -7.89 7.95
CA VAL A 2 -3.35 -6.87 8.48
C VAL A 2 -4.14 -6.18 7.37
N ASP A 3 -3.43 -5.67 6.36
CA ASP A 3 -4.03 -5.05 5.17
C ASP A 3 -5.08 -5.95 4.48
N THR A 4 -4.78 -7.25 4.34
CA THR A 4 -5.70 -8.23 3.75
C THR A 4 -6.96 -8.39 4.59
N LEU A 5 -6.84 -8.48 5.92
CA LEU A 5 -7.99 -8.61 6.83
C LEU A 5 -8.88 -7.36 6.82
N GLU A 6 -8.27 -6.18 6.75
CA GLU A 6 -8.97 -4.90 6.61
C GLU A 6 -9.69 -4.80 5.28
N ARG A 7 -9.00 -5.09 4.16
CA ARG A 7 -9.58 -5.07 2.81
C ARG A 7 -10.66 -6.12 2.58
N LEU A 8 -10.60 -7.27 3.26
CA LEU A 8 -11.68 -8.27 3.24
C LEU A 8 -12.89 -7.87 4.12
N GLY A 9 -12.77 -6.81 4.93
CA GLY A 9 -13.84 -6.37 5.83
C GLY A 9 -14.09 -7.31 7.02
N ILE A 10 -13.10 -8.15 7.36
CA ILE A 10 -13.19 -9.12 8.46
C ILE A 10 -12.28 -8.78 9.66
N ALA A 11 -11.54 -7.67 9.58
CA ALA A 11 -10.60 -7.21 10.62
C ALA A 11 -11.19 -7.17 12.04
N ARG A 12 -12.49 -6.88 12.19
CA ARG A 12 -13.18 -6.85 13.50
C ARG A 12 -13.05 -8.16 14.30
N HIS A 13 -12.86 -9.29 13.61
CA HIS A 13 -12.72 -10.60 14.24
C HIS A 13 -11.30 -10.84 14.80
N PHE A 14 -10.35 -9.98 14.46
CA PHE A 14 -8.93 -10.10 14.78
C PHE A 14 -8.38 -8.82 15.44
N SER A 15 -9.24 -8.05 16.10
CA SER A 15 -8.89 -6.72 16.61
C SER A 15 -7.70 -6.73 17.58
N VAL A 16 -7.58 -7.76 18.41
CA VAL A 16 -6.48 -7.91 19.37
C VAL A 16 -5.18 -8.26 18.64
N GLU A 17 -5.23 -9.19 17.71
CA GLU A 17 -4.09 -9.66 16.92
C GLU A 17 -3.56 -8.53 16.02
N ILE A 18 -4.45 -7.81 15.35
CA ILE A 18 -4.11 -6.65 14.53
C ILE A 18 -3.42 -5.59 15.37
N LYS A 19 -3.98 -5.25 16.53
CA LYS A 19 -3.38 -4.26 17.43
C LYS A 19 -1.97 -4.66 17.86
N ASN A 20 -1.76 -5.92 18.26
CA ASN A 20 -0.44 -6.42 18.66
C ASN A 20 0.59 -6.31 17.52
N VAL A 21 0.20 -6.63 16.28
CA VAL A 21 1.07 -6.50 15.11
C VAL A 21 1.38 -5.04 14.81
N LEU A 22 0.39 -4.13 14.93
CA LEU A 22 0.59 -2.71 14.70
C LEU A 22 1.46 -2.07 15.79
N ASP A 23 1.28 -2.44 17.06
CA ASP A 23 2.11 -1.97 18.18
C ASP A 23 3.58 -2.37 18.00
N GLU A 24 3.84 -3.61 17.57
CA GLU A 24 5.19 -4.07 17.22
C GLU A 24 5.77 -3.33 16.01
N THR A 25 4.96 -3.17 14.96
CA THR A 25 5.36 -2.44 13.74
C THR A 25 5.69 -0.99 14.06
N TYR A 26 4.91 -0.34 14.93
CA TYR A 26 5.14 1.02 15.39
C TYR A 26 6.46 1.15 16.16
N ARG A 27 6.75 0.20 17.05
CA ARG A 27 8.04 0.18 17.77
C ARG A 27 9.22 0.15 16.80
N ARG A 28 9.19 -0.77 15.84
CA ARG A 28 10.22 -0.90 14.81
C ARG A 28 10.33 0.33 13.91
N TRP A 29 9.20 0.97 13.61
CA TRP A 29 9.17 2.23 12.85
C TRP A 29 9.92 3.34 13.59
N VAL A 30 9.66 3.50 14.89
CA VAL A 30 10.33 4.49 15.74
C VAL A 30 11.82 4.18 15.90
N GLU A 31 12.17 2.90 16.02
CA GLU A 31 13.56 2.43 16.12
C GLU A 31 14.33 2.50 14.80
N ARG A 32 13.68 2.91 13.70
CA ARG A 32 14.27 2.95 12.34
C ARG A 32 14.81 1.57 11.92
N ASP A 33 14.08 0.50 12.23
CA ASP A 33 14.46 -0.87 11.88
C ASP A 33 14.64 -1.02 10.36
N GLU A 34 15.85 -1.40 9.95
CA GLU A 34 16.26 -1.57 8.55
C GLU A 34 15.31 -2.48 7.77
N GLN A 35 14.69 -3.48 8.41
CA GLN A 35 13.74 -4.38 7.74
C GLN A 35 12.51 -3.65 7.19
N ILE A 36 12.06 -2.57 7.84
CA ILE A 36 10.93 -1.76 7.37
C ILE A 36 11.37 -0.83 6.23
N PHE A 37 12.58 -0.26 6.32
CA PHE A 37 13.05 0.79 5.41
C PHE A 37 13.91 0.27 4.25
N MET A 38 14.21 -1.04 4.18
CA MET A 38 14.97 -1.63 3.07
C MET A 38 14.13 -1.87 1.81
N ASP A 39 12.80 -1.90 1.94
CA ASP A 39 11.87 -2.16 0.83
C ASP A 39 10.75 -1.13 0.78
N VAL A 40 10.53 -0.54 -0.40
CA VAL A 40 9.53 0.52 -0.62
C VAL A 40 8.12 0.02 -0.35
N VAL A 41 7.80 -1.21 -0.78
CA VAL A 41 6.47 -1.80 -0.57
C VAL A 41 6.20 -1.93 0.93
N THR A 42 7.16 -2.47 1.67
CA THR A 42 7.07 -2.67 3.13
C THR A 42 6.97 -1.34 3.88
N CYS A 43 7.82 -0.36 3.54
CA CYS A 43 7.80 0.97 4.15
C CYS A 43 6.46 1.69 3.92
N ALA A 44 5.99 1.74 2.67
CA ALA A 44 4.74 2.40 2.29
C ALA A 44 3.53 1.74 2.96
N LEU A 45 3.50 0.40 3.00
CA LEU A 45 2.45 -0.37 3.65
C LEU A 45 2.43 -0.14 5.17
N ALA A 46 3.60 -0.17 5.82
CA ALA A 46 3.71 0.10 7.25
C ALA A 46 3.23 1.50 7.60
N PHE A 47 3.68 2.52 6.84
CA PHE A 47 3.23 3.89 6.99
C PHE A 47 1.70 4.00 6.90
N ARG A 48 1.12 3.44 5.84
CA ARG A 48 -0.33 3.49 5.58
C ARG A 48 -1.12 2.83 6.70
N LEU A 49 -0.76 1.61 7.09
CA LEU A 49 -1.47 0.85 8.12
C LEU A 49 -1.39 1.53 9.50
N LEU A 50 -0.21 2.04 9.86
CA LEU A 50 -0.02 2.78 11.11
C LEU A 50 -0.88 4.05 11.13
N ARG A 51 -0.90 4.84 10.04
CA ARG A 51 -1.71 6.06 9.97
C ARG A 51 -3.20 5.80 10.03
N ILE A 52 -3.71 4.83 9.26
CA ILE A 52 -5.14 4.48 9.24
C ILE A 52 -5.60 4.02 10.63
N ASN A 53 -4.73 3.33 11.37
CA ASN A 53 -5.02 2.86 12.72
C ASN A 53 -4.69 3.87 13.84
N GLY A 54 -4.38 5.13 13.49
CA GLY A 54 -4.27 6.23 14.44
C GLY A 54 -2.90 6.40 15.10
N TYR A 55 -1.86 5.73 14.60
CA TYR A 55 -0.49 5.94 15.08
C TYR A 55 0.12 7.21 14.45
N GLU A 56 0.90 7.94 15.25
CA GLU A 56 1.59 9.14 14.79
C GLU A 56 2.93 8.76 14.13
N VAL A 57 2.95 8.77 12.79
CA VAL A 57 4.15 8.55 11.98
C VAL A 57 4.34 9.66 10.95
N SER A 58 5.59 10.08 10.76
CA SER A 58 5.98 11.09 9.76
C SER A 58 6.11 10.46 8.36
N PRO A 59 5.76 11.18 7.28
CA PRO A 59 5.99 10.72 5.91
C PRO A 59 7.46 10.77 5.46
N ASP A 60 8.34 11.49 6.16
CA ASP A 60 9.73 11.71 5.73
C ASP A 60 10.49 10.43 5.29
N PRO A 61 10.40 9.29 6.00
CA PRO A 61 11.10 8.06 5.59
C PRO A 61 10.58 7.50 4.27
N LEU A 62 9.29 7.68 3.99
CA LEU A 62 8.68 7.28 2.74
C LEU A 62 9.13 8.21 1.60
N GLU A 63 9.31 9.50 1.87
CA GLU A 63 9.86 10.45 0.88
C GLU A 63 11.32 10.14 0.55
N GLU A 64 12.14 9.83 1.56
CA GLU A 64 13.54 9.46 1.39
C GLU A 64 13.70 8.22 0.49
N ILE A 65 13.00 7.14 0.80
CA ILE A 65 13.10 5.89 0.03
C ILE A 65 12.51 6.01 -1.38
N THR A 66 11.59 6.95 -1.61
CA THR A 66 10.99 7.16 -2.93
C THR A 66 11.83 8.03 -3.85
N ASN A 67 12.62 8.95 -3.29
CA ASN A 67 13.55 9.80 -4.04
C ASN A 67 14.69 9.01 -4.71
N GLU A 68 15.04 7.83 -4.21
CA GLU A 68 16.12 6.99 -4.76
C GLU A 68 15.74 6.15 -5.99
N GLY A 69 14.58 6.42 -6.60
CA GLY A 69 14.13 5.77 -7.84
C GLY A 69 13.12 4.65 -7.62
N ALA A 70 12.09 4.92 -6.79
CA ALA A 70 11.09 3.94 -6.36
C ALA A 70 10.23 3.30 -7.47
N PHE A 71 10.06 3.93 -8.62
CA PHE A 71 9.13 3.45 -9.65
C PHE A 71 9.75 2.39 -10.59
N LYS A 72 10.42 1.38 -10.03
CA LYS A 72 10.91 0.21 -10.77
C LYS A 72 9.96 -0.98 -10.72
N ASP A 73 9.03 -0.97 -9.76
CA ASP A 73 8.11 -2.07 -9.50
C ASP A 73 6.67 -1.54 -9.35
N GLU A 74 5.74 -2.34 -9.84
CA GLU A 74 4.30 -2.08 -9.98
C GLU A 74 3.65 -2.09 -8.59
N TYR A 75 4.08 -3.04 -7.74
CA TYR A 75 3.64 -3.12 -6.34
C TYR A 75 4.14 -1.93 -5.52
N ALA A 76 5.39 -1.51 -5.72
CA ALA A 76 5.95 -0.34 -5.05
C ALA A 76 5.20 0.94 -5.45
N ALA A 77 4.96 1.15 -6.74
CA ALA A 77 4.19 2.30 -7.21
C ALA A 77 2.75 2.31 -6.64
N LEU A 78 2.09 1.15 -6.61
CA LEU A 78 0.75 1.00 -6.06
C LEU A 78 0.70 1.32 -4.56
N GLU A 79 1.61 0.76 -3.75
CA GLU A 79 1.59 1.02 -2.31
C GLU A 79 1.99 2.45 -1.96
N VAL A 80 2.93 3.06 -2.68
CA VAL A 80 3.26 4.49 -2.52
C VAL A 80 2.06 5.36 -2.88
N TYR A 81 1.36 5.05 -3.97
CA TYR A 81 0.15 5.74 -4.35
C TYR A 81 -0.93 5.59 -3.28
N ASN A 82 -1.15 4.39 -2.74
CA ASN A 82 -2.11 4.15 -1.66
C ASN A 82 -1.73 4.91 -0.38
N ALA A 83 -0.46 4.90 0.02
CA ALA A 83 0.06 5.63 1.18
C ALA A 83 -0.15 7.15 1.03
N SER A 84 0.03 7.67 -0.18
CA SER A 84 -0.13 9.10 -0.46
C SER A 84 -1.53 9.63 -0.19
N GLN A 85 -2.55 8.80 -0.36
CA GLN A 85 -3.94 9.18 -0.14
C GLN A 85 -4.27 9.38 1.35
N ILE A 86 -3.37 9.00 2.25
CA ILE A 86 -3.50 9.13 3.70
C ILE A 86 -2.75 10.36 4.25
N LEU A 87 -2.00 11.06 3.39
CA LEU A 87 -1.25 12.25 3.79
C LEU A 87 -2.16 13.42 4.17
N TYR A 88 -1.72 14.21 5.15
CA TYR A 88 -2.41 15.44 5.51
C TYR A 88 -2.16 16.55 4.46
N PRO A 89 -3.07 17.54 4.33
CA PRO A 89 -2.91 18.67 3.40
C PRO A 89 -1.58 19.43 3.52
N LYS A 90 -1.01 19.50 4.74
CA LYS A 90 0.29 20.13 4.99
C LYS A 90 1.49 19.30 4.51
N GLU A 91 1.33 17.97 4.47
CA GLU A 91 2.34 17.00 4.02
C GLU A 91 2.30 16.88 2.49
N LEU A 92 1.13 17.14 1.88
CA LEU A 92 0.91 17.15 0.43
C LEU A 92 1.69 18.24 -0.33
N ALA A 93 2.30 19.21 0.35
CA ALA A 93 3.19 20.18 -0.30
C ALA A 93 4.44 19.51 -0.94
N SER A 94 4.82 18.31 -0.46
CA SER A 94 5.85 17.44 -1.05
C SER A 94 5.29 16.54 -2.19
N GLY A 95 4.03 16.74 -2.61
CA GLY A 95 3.23 15.83 -3.42
C GLY A 95 3.67 15.57 -4.87
N GLU A 96 4.85 16.01 -5.29
CA GLU A 96 5.40 15.71 -6.61
C GLU A 96 5.57 14.20 -6.83
N GLN A 97 5.94 13.45 -5.77
CA GLN A 97 6.09 11.99 -5.84
C GLN A 97 4.77 11.25 -5.99
N ILE A 98 3.68 11.83 -5.48
CA ILE A 98 2.33 11.28 -5.58
C ILE A 98 1.84 11.30 -7.03
N LEU A 99 2.03 12.45 -7.69
CA LEU A 99 1.75 12.62 -9.11
C LEU A 99 2.56 11.63 -9.94
N ARG A 100 3.86 11.49 -9.65
CA ARG A 100 4.74 10.52 -10.33
C ARG A 100 4.27 9.06 -10.17
N SER A 101 3.82 8.68 -8.98
CA SER A 101 3.28 7.33 -8.74
C SER A 101 2.00 7.08 -9.52
N GLY A 102 1.06 8.04 -9.52
CA GLY A 102 -0.19 7.94 -10.28
C GLY A 102 0.02 7.95 -11.80
N ASP A 103 0.95 8.77 -12.29
CA ASP A 103 1.33 8.83 -13.70
C ASP A 103 1.99 7.52 -14.16
N PHE A 104 2.85 6.93 -13.32
CA PHE A 104 3.48 5.63 -13.58
C PHE A 104 2.42 4.51 -13.67
N LEU A 105 1.50 4.45 -12.70
CA LEU A 105 0.40 3.49 -12.69
C LEU A 105 -0.53 3.64 -13.90
N SER A 106 -0.82 4.88 -14.31
CA SER A 106 -1.62 5.14 -15.50
C SER A 106 -0.90 4.69 -16.78
N ARG A 107 0.42 4.89 -16.85
CA ARG A 107 1.26 4.48 -17.98
C ARG A 107 1.38 2.97 -18.10
N ILE A 108 1.60 2.26 -16.99
CA ILE A 108 1.77 0.81 -17.00
C ILE A 108 0.48 0.09 -17.41
N THR A 109 -0.66 0.59 -16.93
CA THR A 109 -1.99 0.08 -17.31
C THR A 109 -2.28 0.28 -18.80
N SER A 110 -1.78 1.36 -19.40
CA SER A 110 -1.99 1.68 -20.81
C SER A 110 -1.04 0.99 -21.78
N THR A 111 0.21 0.72 -21.36
CA THR A 111 1.29 0.26 -22.26
C THR A 111 1.62 -1.23 -22.10
N ASP A 112 1.50 -1.76 -20.88
CA ASP A 112 2.09 -3.05 -20.49
C ASP A 112 1.06 -3.98 -19.79
N SER A 113 -0.23 -3.85 -20.13
CA SER A 113 -1.33 -4.60 -19.48
C SER A 113 -1.16 -6.13 -19.50
N ASN A 114 -0.39 -6.68 -20.45
CA ASN A 114 -0.10 -8.12 -20.53
C ASN A 114 1.00 -8.61 -19.58
N ARG A 115 1.73 -7.72 -18.90
CA ARG A 115 2.81 -8.07 -17.97
C ARG A 115 2.34 -8.15 -16.51
N LEU A 116 1.27 -7.43 -16.17
CA LEU A 116 0.68 -7.43 -14.84
C LEU A 116 -0.04 -8.76 -14.56
N SER A 117 -0.01 -9.22 -13.31
CA SER A 117 -0.99 -10.22 -12.89
C SER A 117 -2.39 -9.61 -12.99
N LYS A 118 -3.41 -10.44 -13.29
CA LYS A 118 -4.81 -9.98 -13.35
C LYS A 118 -5.24 -9.32 -12.03
N PHE A 119 -4.71 -9.81 -10.92
CA PHE A 119 -4.92 -9.25 -9.60
C PHE A 119 -4.40 -7.81 -9.52
N ILE A 120 -3.13 -7.58 -9.87
CA ILE A 120 -2.51 -6.25 -9.76
C ILE A 120 -3.13 -5.26 -10.73
N GLN A 121 -3.45 -5.68 -11.95
CA GLN A 121 -4.17 -4.82 -12.88
C GLN A 121 -5.46 -4.29 -12.27
N LYS A 122 -6.24 -5.17 -11.61
CA LYS A 122 -7.48 -4.76 -10.96
C LYS A 122 -7.26 -3.84 -9.78
N GLU A 123 -6.25 -4.12 -8.96
CA GLU A 123 -5.90 -3.27 -7.82
C GLU A 123 -5.50 -1.86 -8.26
N VAL A 124 -4.72 -1.73 -9.33
CA VAL A 124 -4.33 -0.43 -9.90
C VAL A 124 -5.56 0.31 -10.45
N GLU A 125 -6.40 -0.35 -11.23
CA GLU A 125 -7.66 0.24 -11.72
C GLU A 125 -8.55 0.72 -10.57
N ASN A 126 -8.69 -0.08 -9.52
CA ASN A 126 -9.50 0.26 -8.35
C ASN A 126 -8.94 1.47 -7.62
N ALA A 127 -7.62 1.52 -7.39
CA ALA A 127 -6.96 2.60 -6.68
C ALA A 127 -7.08 3.95 -7.42
N LEU A 128 -6.96 3.93 -8.77
CA LEU A 128 -7.09 5.13 -9.60
C LEU A 128 -8.56 5.62 -9.68
N MET A 129 -9.54 4.71 -9.59
CA MET A 129 -10.96 5.05 -9.71
C MET A 129 -11.59 5.51 -8.38
N VAL A 130 -11.16 4.93 -7.26
CA VAL A 130 -11.75 5.22 -5.94
C VAL A 130 -10.64 5.49 -4.91
N PRO A 131 -10.50 6.75 -4.46
CA PRO A 131 -9.63 7.06 -3.33
C PRO A 131 -10.04 6.28 -2.08
N ILE A 132 -9.05 5.77 -1.34
CA ILE A 132 -9.18 4.98 -0.10
C ILE A 132 -10.11 5.66 0.90
N SER A 133 -10.09 6.99 0.99
CA SER A 133 -10.89 7.78 1.94
C SER A 133 -12.35 8.01 1.55
N THR A 134 -12.76 7.65 0.33
CA THR A 134 -14.08 8.02 -0.23
C THR A 134 -15.05 6.85 -0.44
N GLY A 135 -14.55 5.61 -0.38
CA GLY A 135 -15.38 4.43 -0.57
C GLY A 135 -16.06 3.95 0.71
N LEU A 136 -17.31 3.50 0.60
CA LEU A 136 -17.98 2.77 1.69
C LEU A 136 -17.24 1.46 1.95
N GLU A 137 -16.85 1.21 3.20
CA GLU A 137 -16.08 0.01 3.60
C GLU A 137 -16.65 -1.29 3.02
N ARG A 138 -17.98 -1.47 3.08
CA ARG A 138 -18.64 -2.68 2.56
C ARG A 138 -18.54 -2.82 1.04
N ILE A 139 -18.56 -1.72 0.30
CA ILE A 139 -18.43 -1.73 -1.16
C ILE A 139 -16.99 -2.04 -1.54
N ASN A 140 -16.03 -1.42 -0.86
CA ASN A 140 -14.61 -1.68 -1.07
C ASN A 140 -14.27 -3.13 -0.75
N ALA A 141 -14.76 -3.66 0.38
CA ALA A 141 -14.56 -5.05 0.75
C ALA A 141 -15.16 -6.02 -0.25
N LYS A 142 -16.38 -5.75 -0.75
CA LYS A 142 -16.98 -6.57 -1.81
C LYS A 142 -16.11 -6.59 -3.08
N ARG A 143 -15.67 -5.42 -3.55
CA ARG A 143 -14.81 -5.33 -4.75
C ARG A 143 -13.49 -6.08 -4.58
N TYR A 144 -12.91 -5.99 -3.40
CA TYR A 144 -11.67 -6.70 -3.07
C TYR A 144 -11.92 -8.22 -3.07
N ILE A 145 -12.97 -8.70 -2.41
CA ILE A 145 -13.36 -10.12 -2.40
C ILE A 145 -13.56 -10.66 -3.82
N ASP A 146 -14.24 -9.91 -4.70
CA ASP A 146 -14.57 -10.35 -6.06
C ASP A 146 -13.33 -10.68 -6.91
N HIS A 147 -12.17 -10.08 -6.58
CA HIS A 147 -10.93 -10.26 -7.34
C HIS A 147 -9.78 -10.80 -6.48
N TYR A 148 -10.03 -11.09 -5.20
CA TYR A 148 -9.02 -11.63 -4.29
C TYR A 148 -8.59 -13.01 -4.78
N ASP A 149 -7.31 -13.14 -5.09
CA ASP A 149 -6.73 -14.39 -5.54
C ASP A 149 -6.03 -15.09 -4.37
N VAL A 150 -6.57 -16.24 -3.97
CA VAL A 150 -6.05 -17.07 -2.87
C VAL A 150 -4.75 -17.77 -3.27
N ASP A 151 -4.56 -18.01 -4.57
CA ASP A 151 -3.41 -18.71 -5.14
C ASP A 151 -2.35 -17.76 -5.73
N ASP A 152 -2.50 -16.44 -5.53
CA ASP A 152 -1.55 -15.46 -6.07
C ASP A 152 -0.16 -15.68 -5.49
N THR A 153 0.81 -15.84 -6.38
CA THR A 153 2.22 -16.05 -6.00
C THR A 153 3.02 -14.81 -6.32
N ARG A 154 3.64 -14.21 -5.30
CA ARG A 154 4.60 -13.13 -5.51
C ARG A 154 5.88 -13.69 -6.13
N ILE A 155 6.26 -13.15 -7.28
CA ILE A 155 7.49 -13.49 -7.98
C ILE A 155 8.58 -12.50 -7.54
N LEU A 156 9.54 -12.97 -6.74
CA LEU A 156 10.79 -12.23 -6.44
C LEU A 156 11.97 -12.95 -7.12
N LYS A 157 13.06 -13.24 -6.39
CA LYS A 157 14.20 -14.02 -6.93
C LYS A 157 13.82 -15.46 -7.28
N THR A 158 12.86 -16.01 -6.54
CA THR A 158 12.20 -17.30 -6.77
C THR A 158 10.73 -17.14 -6.40
N THR A 159 9.87 -18.03 -6.87
CA THR A 159 8.46 -18.06 -6.45
C THR A 159 8.35 -18.56 -5.00
N TYR A 160 7.53 -17.89 -4.19
CA TYR A 160 7.21 -18.31 -2.82
C TYR A 160 5.70 -18.12 -2.55
N ARG A 161 5.20 -18.83 -1.54
CA ARG A 161 3.84 -18.73 -1.01
C ARG A 161 3.90 -18.23 0.42
#